data_AF-A0A976D066-F1
#
_entry.id   AF-A0A976D066-F1
#
_cell.length_a   1.000
_cell.length_b   1.000
_cell.length_c   1.000
_cell.angle_alpha   90.00
_cell.angle_beta   90.00
_cell.angle_gamma   90.00
#
_symmetry.space_group_name_H-M   'P 1'
#
loop_
_entity.id
_entity.type
_entity.pdbx_description
1 polymer ?
#
loop_
_entity_poly.entity_id
_entity_poly.type
_entity_poly.pdbx_seq_one_letter_code
_entity_poly.pdbx_strand_id
1 'polypeptide(L)'
;LAILSNEPQHLSHYFKQVFAQVTNPPIDPIRERSVMSLSTFAGSNGNLLTTEPAACHSVALQHPVLNNHELEKIRSIDTGIFQAKTLQTYFRATHQPGALKSGLERLCRYAVDAVEDGFEVIILSDRAIDSDHAPIPSLLATAAVHHHLIRKGYRSQVGLIVEAGDVWEVHHFACLIGFGATAINPYLALSTIRDMKNSGLLVTDLGPDQLKKNYVKAVCEGLLKVFSKMGISTLQSYQGAQIFEILGIENAVVEQYFTGAISRIGGLDLDGIARETLTKHHFAFSQPSTPNHSLPGGGLYQWKPNGIPHLWNPQTIHLLQQATRNNDYDTYKRYARLINHQEQTAAITLRSQLQFQPN
;
A
#
# COMPACT_ATOMS: atom_id res chain seq x y z
N LEU A 1 2.22 -4.63 -16.12
CA LEU A 1 1.93 -5.17 -14.76
C LEU A 1 3.11 -4.83 -13.85
N ALA A 2 2.92 -4.78 -12.52
CA ALA A 2 4.01 -4.39 -11.61
C ALA A 2 5.24 -5.31 -11.75
N ILE A 3 5.03 -6.62 -11.72
CA ILE A 3 6.07 -7.65 -11.88
C ILE A 3 6.82 -7.62 -13.21
N LEU A 4 6.25 -7.02 -14.26
CA LEU A 4 6.90 -6.92 -15.58
C LEU A 4 7.60 -5.56 -15.75
N SER A 5 7.55 -4.68 -14.76
CA SER A 5 8.17 -3.37 -14.84
C SER A 5 9.67 -3.48 -14.57
N ASN A 6 10.45 -2.71 -15.32
CA ASN A 6 11.88 -2.54 -15.06
C ASN A 6 12.15 -1.48 -13.96
N GLU A 7 11.11 -0.72 -13.57
CA GLU A 7 11.19 0.33 -12.54
C GLU A 7 10.65 -0.20 -11.20
N PRO A 8 11.25 0.15 -10.05
CA PRO A 8 10.86 -0.40 -8.76
C PRO A 8 9.44 0.04 -8.39
N GLN A 9 8.54 -0.92 -8.20
CA GLN A 9 7.12 -0.64 -7.98
C GLN A 9 6.80 -0.43 -6.50
N HIS A 10 5.65 0.19 -6.21
CA HIS A 10 5.11 0.19 -4.85
C HIS A 10 4.45 -1.17 -4.58
N LEU A 11 4.63 -1.74 -3.38
CA LEU A 11 4.16 -3.10 -3.08
C LEU A 11 2.65 -3.27 -3.28
N SER A 12 1.85 -2.23 -2.98
CA SER A 12 0.41 -2.22 -3.25
C SER A 12 0.06 -2.48 -4.72
N HIS A 13 0.94 -2.16 -5.69
CA HIS A 13 0.66 -2.36 -7.12
C HIS A 13 0.52 -3.82 -7.53
N TYR A 14 1.02 -4.75 -6.71
CA TYR A 14 0.87 -6.19 -6.89
C TYR A 14 -0.51 -6.70 -6.42
N PHE A 15 -1.28 -5.90 -5.67
CA PHE A 15 -2.58 -6.24 -5.12
C PHE A 15 -3.69 -5.64 -6.00
N LYS A 16 -4.64 -6.46 -6.42
CA LYS A 16 -5.80 -6.04 -7.22
C LYS A 16 -7.06 -6.19 -6.40
N GLN A 17 -7.82 -5.09 -6.30
CA GLN A 17 -9.11 -5.10 -5.59
C GLN A 17 -10.06 -6.10 -6.26
N VAL A 18 -10.57 -7.03 -5.48
CA VAL A 18 -11.68 -7.88 -5.92
C VAL A 18 -12.99 -7.09 -5.81
N PHE A 19 -13.93 -7.33 -6.71
CA PHE A 19 -15.24 -6.69 -6.72
C PHE A 19 -16.33 -7.72 -7.02
N ALA A 20 -17.51 -7.49 -6.46
CA ALA A 20 -18.65 -8.37 -6.64
C ALA A 20 -19.29 -8.10 -8.02
N GLN A 21 -19.73 -9.17 -8.68
CA GLN A 21 -20.33 -9.08 -10.03
C GLN A 21 -21.74 -9.67 -10.10
N VAL A 22 -22.01 -10.75 -9.36
CA VAL A 22 -23.31 -11.47 -9.42
C VAL A 22 -23.79 -11.91 -8.03
N THR A 23 -22.89 -12.42 -7.19
CA THR A 23 -23.22 -13.08 -5.91
C THR A 23 -23.83 -12.15 -4.87
N ASN A 24 -23.43 -10.88 -4.89
CA ASN A 24 -23.89 -9.85 -3.96
C ASN A 24 -23.81 -8.49 -4.66
N PRO A 25 -24.83 -7.64 -4.54
CA PRO A 25 -24.81 -6.33 -5.18
C PRO A 25 -23.80 -5.39 -4.49
N PRO A 26 -23.07 -4.56 -5.24
CA PRO A 26 -22.32 -3.46 -4.65
C PRO A 26 -23.26 -2.40 -4.07
N ILE A 27 -22.76 -1.61 -3.12
CA ILE A 27 -23.48 -0.49 -2.49
C ILE A 27 -23.14 0.82 -3.22
N ASP A 28 -24.07 1.78 -3.27
CA ASP A 28 -23.75 3.15 -3.72
C ASP A 28 -23.15 3.96 -2.55
N PRO A 29 -21.84 4.28 -2.57
CA PRO A 29 -21.17 4.93 -1.45
C PRO A 29 -21.57 6.41 -1.27
N ILE A 30 -22.31 6.99 -2.22
CA ILE A 30 -22.78 8.38 -2.19
C ILE A 30 -24.23 8.41 -1.75
N ARG A 31 -25.11 7.67 -2.43
CA ARG A 31 -26.56 7.69 -2.15
C ARG A 31 -26.92 6.92 -0.89
N GLU A 32 -26.21 5.84 -0.61
CA GLU A 32 -26.44 4.97 0.55
C GLU A 32 -25.37 5.20 1.63
N ARG A 33 -24.79 6.40 1.68
CA ARG A 33 -23.73 6.75 2.63
C ARG A 33 -24.10 6.50 4.10
N SER A 34 -25.38 6.64 4.45
CA SER A 34 -25.89 6.48 5.81
C SER A 34 -25.77 5.08 6.37
N VAL A 35 -25.73 4.04 5.51
CA VAL A 35 -25.55 2.65 5.96
C VAL A 35 -24.07 2.27 6.10
N MET A 36 -23.15 3.14 5.69
CA MET A 36 -21.71 2.87 5.72
C MET A 36 -21.01 3.55 6.89
N SER A 37 -19.97 2.92 7.44
CA SER A 37 -19.16 3.52 8.49
C SER A 37 -17.66 3.24 8.34
N LEU A 38 -16.85 4.27 8.60
CA LEU A 38 -15.40 4.17 8.74
C LEU A 38 -14.94 4.13 10.20
N SER A 39 -15.87 4.19 11.15
CA SER A 39 -15.56 4.17 12.58
C SER A 39 -14.90 2.85 12.97
N THR A 40 -13.92 2.94 13.86
CA THR A 40 -13.22 1.78 14.42
C THR A 40 -12.76 2.05 15.84
N PHE A 41 -12.25 1.04 16.51
CA PHE A 41 -11.70 1.13 17.86
C PHE A 41 -10.25 0.66 17.82
N ALA A 42 -9.36 1.46 18.41
CA ALA A 42 -7.99 1.05 18.69
C ALA A 42 -7.92 0.53 20.12
N GLY A 43 -7.36 -0.65 20.31
CA GLY A 43 -7.20 -1.31 21.62
C GLY A 43 -7.52 -2.80 21.54
N SER A 44 -7.61 -3.43 22.72
CA SER A 44 -8.01 -4.83 22.86
C SER A 44 -9.51 -5.01 22.56
N ASN A 45 -9.86 -6.08 21.85
CA ASN A 45 -11.26 -6.45 21.63
C ASN A 45 -11.88 -7.21 22.82
N GLY A 46 -11.10 -7.47 23.88
CA GLY A 46 -11.55 -8.18 25.07
C GLY A 46 -12.06 -9.60 24.78
N ASN A 47 -12.82 -10.15 25.72
CA ASN A 47 -13.49 -11.44 25.57
C ASN A 47 -14.94 -11.23 25.11
N LEU A 48 -15.28 -11.76 23.93
CA LEU A 48 -16.62 -11.64 23.33
C LEU A 48 -17.72 -12.36 24.11
N LEU A 49 -17.38 -13.34 24.95
CA LEU A 49 -18.34 -14.14 25.70
C LEU A 49 -18.74 -13.51 27.04
N THR A 50 -18.02 -12.49 27.49
CA THR A 50 -18.18 -11.89 28.82
C THR A 50 -18.38 -10.38 28.70
N THR A 51 -19.43 -9.87 29.33
CA THR A 51 -19.70 -8.44 29.38
C THR A 51 -18.98 -7.79 30.55
N GLU A 52 -17.79 -7.24 30.31
CA GLU A 52 -17.01 -6.53 31.31
C GLU A 52 -16.81 -5.06 30.91
N PRO A 53 -16.89 -4.09 31.85
CA PRO A 53 -16.64 -2.68 31.54
C PRO A 53 -15.25 -2.43 30.95
N ALA A 54 -14.25 -3.24 31.32
CA ALA A 54 -12.90 -3.18 30.78
C ALA A 54 -12.85 -3.38 29.26
N ALA A 55 -13.79 -4.14 28.68
CA ALA A 55 -13.87 -4.32 27.23
C ALA A 55 -14.23 -3.03 26.47
N CYS A 56 -14.78 -2.03 27.16
CA CYS A 56 -15.04 -0.70 26.58
C CYS A 56 -13.85 0.26 26.67
N HIS A 57 -12.74 -0.14 27.32
CA HIS A 57 -11.54 0.68 27.49
C HIS A 57 -10.73 0.74 26.19
N SER A 58 -11.25 1.41 25.18
CA SER A 58 -10.65 1.53 23.85
C SER A 58 -10.77 2.96 23.31
N VAL A 59 -9.92 3.30 22.34
CA VAL A 59 -9.95 4.61 21.68
C VAL A 59 -10.84 4.52 20.45
N ALA A 60 -11.99 5.18 20.51
CA ALA A 60 -12.89 5.30 19.36
C ALA A 60 -12.32 6.28 18.32
N LEU A 61 -12.21 5.80 17.08
CA LEU A 61 -11.77 6.56 15.92
C LEU A 61 -12.94 6.73 14.94
N GLN A 62 -13.16 7.95 14.48
CA GLN A 62 -14.24 8.24 13.51
C GLN A 62 -13.91 7.73 12.10
N HIS A 63 -12.62 7.59 11.79
CA HIS A 63 -12.09 7.08 10.53
C HIS A 63 -10.66 6.55 10.75
N PRO A 64 -10.13 5.72 9.84
CA PRO A 64 -8.83 5.08 10.04
C PRO A 64 -7.65 6.01 9.75
N VAL A 65 -7.86 7.16 9.10
CA VAL A 65 -6.76 8.06 8.71
C VAL A 65 -6.44 9.01 9.86
N LEU A 66 -5.24 8.95 10.41
CA LEU A 66 -4.80 9.79 11.52
C LEU A 66 -3.90 10.92 11.01
N ASN A 67 -4.07 12.11 11.56
CA ASN A 67 -3.05 13.15 11.45
C ASN A 67 -1.92 12.94 12.47
N ASN A 68 -0.79 13.63 12.29
CA ASN A 68 0.38 13.43 13.16
C ASN A 68 0.08 13.75 14.62
N HIS A 69 -0.75 14.76 14.89
CA HIS A 69 -1.11 15.15 16.26
C HIS A 69 -2.05 14.13 16.92
N GLU A 70 -2.97 13.53 16.16
CA GLU A 70 -3.82 12.42 16.62
C GLU A 70 -3.00 11.18 16.95
N LEU A 71 -2.00 10.85 16.13
CA LEU A 71 -1.08 9.75 16.43
C LEU A 71 -0.27 10.02 17.71
N GLU A 72 0.26 11.22 17.88
CA GLU A 72 0.99 11.59 19.10
C GLU A 72 0.10 11.57 20.34
N LYS A 73 -1.19 11.93 20.22
CA LYS A 73 -2.14 11.75 21.30
C LYS A 73 -2.23 10.28 21.70
N ILE A 74 -2.43 9.37 20.74
CA ILE A 74 -2.51 7.92 21.02
C ILE A 74 -1.22 7.40 21.66
N ARG A 75 -0.05 7.86 21.19
CA ARG A 75 1.25 7.53 21.80
C ARG A 75 1.39 7.97 23.25
N SER A 76 0.73 9.08 23.60
CA SER A 76 0.84 9.71 24.92
C SER A 76 -0.24 9.25 25.89
N ILE A 77 -1.17 8.40 25.47
CA ILE A 77 -2.17 7.84 26.39
C ILE A 77 -1.44 6.88 27.33
N ASP A 78 -1.51 7.21 28.61
CA ASP A 78 -0.99 6.40 29.72
C ASP A 78 -2.07 6.26 30.80
N THR A 79 -3.26 5.84 30.38
CA THR A 79 -4.42 5.68 31.27
C THR A 79 -4.69 4.21 31.53
N GLY A 80 -4.16 3.72 32.65
CA GLY A 80 -4.43 2.38 33.16
C GLY A 80 -3.87 1.29 32.24
N ILE A 81 -4.76 0.65 31.49
CA ILE A 81 -4.48 -0.53 30.64
C ILE A 81 -4.12 -0.12 29.20
N PHE A 82 -4.56 1.06 28.76
CA PHE A 82 -4.32 1.50 27.39
C PHE A 82 -2.96 2.17 27.28
N GLN A 83 -2.01 1.45 26.68
CA GLN A 83 -0.68 1.94 26.35
C GLN A 83 -0.29 1.54 24.93
N ALA A 84 0.47 2.41 24.26
CA ALA A 84 0.95 2.19 22.90
C ALA A 84 2.47 1.95 22.86
N LYS A 85 2.90 0.95 22.09
CA LYS A 85 4.32 0.68 21.81
C LYS A 85 4.64 0.97 20.35
N THR A 86 5.62 1.84 20.11
CA THR A 86 6.14 2.07 18.75
C THR A 86 7.23 1.06 18.41
N LEU A 87 7.05 0.31 17.33
CA LEU A 87 8.02 -0.62 16.75
C LEU A 87 8.52 -0.10 15.41
N GLN A 88 9.84 -0.05 15.27
CA GLN A 88 10.49 0.49 14.08
C GLN A 88 10.58 -0.57 12.97
N THR A 89 10.08 -0.23 11.78
CA THR A 89 9.97 -1.10 10.61
C THR A 89 11.09 -0.83 9.60
N TYR A 90 12.30 -1.23 9.94
CA TYR A 90 13.47 -1.16 9.06
C TYR A 90 14.21 -2.49 8.95
N PHE A 91 15.02 -2.62 7.91
CA PHE A 91 16.01 -3.69 7.77
C PHE A 91 17.35 -3.08 7.34
N ARG A 92 18.44 -3.82 7.53
CA ARG A 92 19.77 -3.32 7.12
C ARG A 92 19.83 -3.16 5.61
N ALA A 93 20.29 -2.00 5.15
CA ALA A 93 20.45 -1.62 3.75
C ALA A 93 21.64 -2.32 3.08
N THR A 94 21.83 -3.60 3.36
CA THR A 94 22.86 -4.43 2.75
C THR A 94 22.28 -5.11 1.51
N HIS A 95 23.06 -5.23 0.43
CA HIS A 95 22.70 -6.04 -0.74
C HIS A 95 22.80 -7.56 -0.50
N GLN A 96 22.86 -7.99 0.77
CA GLN A 96 22.96 -9.39 1.14
C GLN A 96 21.57 -10.04 1.17
N PRO A 97 21.42 -11.26 0.62
CA PRO A 97 20.18 -12.04 0.70
C PRO A 97 19.70 -12.21 2.15
N GLY A 98 18.39 -12.17 2.37
CA GLY A 98 17.76 -12.42 3.66
C GLY A 98 17.73 -11.25 4.64
N ALA A 99 18.30 -10.08 4.30
CA ALA A 99 18.29 -8.91 5.18
C ALA A 99 16.86 -8.45 5.54
N LEU A 100 15.95 -8.44 4.56
CA LEU A 100 14.53 -8.12 4.78
C LEU A 100 13.84 -9.17 5.65
N LYS A 101 14.13 -10.46 5.42
CA LYS A 101 13.58 -11.57 6.21
C LYS A 101 13.96 -11.43 7.68
N SER A 102 15.24 -11.19 7.99
CA SER A 102 15.69 -10.96 9.36
C SER A 102 15.05 -9.70 9.98
N GLY A 103 14.83 -8.64 9.20
CA GLY A 103 14.09 -7.46 9.64
C GLY A 103 12.64 -7.78 10.04
N LEU A 104 11.95 -8.60 9.25
CA LEU A 104 10.58 -9.05 9.53
C LEU A 104 10.52 -9.98 10.75
N GLU A 105 11.44 -10.93 10.87
CA GLU A 105 11.51 -11.83 12.03
C GLU A 105 11.74 -11.06 13.33
N ARG A 106 12.63 -10.06 13.31
CA ARG A 106 12.86 -9.15 14.43
C ARG A 106 11.60 -8.36 14.78
N LEU A 107 10.91 -7.82 13.78
CA LEU A 107 9.68 -7.05 13.98
C LEU A 107 8.57 -7.91 14.60
N CYS A 108 8.36 -9.12 14.07
CA CYS A 108 7.38 -10.07 14.58
C CYS A 108 7.67 -10.47 16.04
N ARG A 109 8.94 -10.71 16.38
CA ARG A 109 9.35 -10.99 17.77
C ARG A 109 9.00 -9.82 18.70
N TYR A 110 9.41 -8.60 18.34
CA TYR A 110 9.11 -7.42 19.16
C TYR A 110 7.61 -7.12 19.27
N ALA A 111 6.82 -7.52 18.27
CA ALA A 111 5.37 -7.41 18.36
C ALA A 111 4.80 -8.38 19.39
N VAL A 112 5.31 -9.62 19.48
CA VAL A 112 4.91 -10.57 20.53
C VAL A 112 5.33 -10.06 21.89
N ASP A 113 6.59 -9.64 22.05
CA ASP A 113 7.11 -9.09 23.31
C ASP A 113 6.24 -7.91 23.79
N ALA A 114 5.83 -7.02 22.87
CA ALA A 114 4.94 -5.90 23.20
C ALA A 114 3.54 -6.35 23.65
N VAL A 115 2.97 -7.41 23.08
CA VAL A 115 1.68 -7.93 23.58
C VAL A 115 1.85 -8.55 24.97
N GLU A 116 2.93 -9.31 25.18
CA GLU A 116 3.20 -9.97 26.47
C GLU A 116 3.50 -8.97 27.59
N ASP A 117 4.11 -7.83 27.26
CA ASP A 117 4.31 -6.69 28.16
C ASP A 117 3.00 -5.94 28.48
N GLY A 118 1.88 -6.27 27.83
CA GLY A 118 0.55 -5.72 28.10
C GLY A 118 0.19 -4.47 27.28
N PHE A 119 0.91 -4.15 26.21
CA PHE A 119 0.55 -3.02 25.34
C PHE A 119 -0.69 -3.36 24.48
N GLU A 120 -1.74 -2.54 24.56
CA GLU A 120 -2.97 -2.72 23.77
C GLU A 120 -2.90 -2.16 22.35
N VAL A 121 -1.89 -1.33 22.05
CA VAL A 121 -1.68 -0.77 20.71
C VAL A 121 -0.23 -0.89 20.30
N ILE A 122 -0.01 -1.43 19.11
CA ILE A 122 1.30 -1.47 18.46
C ILE A 122 1.29 -0.47 17.31
N ILE A 123 2.23 0.47 17.33
CA ILE A 123 2.44 1.43 16.26
C ILE A 123 3.64 0.97 15.43
N LEU A 124 3.41 0.54 14.20
CA LEU A 124 4.45 0.22 13.23
C LEU A 124 4.91 1.52 12.56
N SER A 125 6.18 1.89 12.69
CA SER A 125 6.71 3.17 12.17
C SER A 125 7.93 2.95 11.27
N ASP A 126 7.91 3.52 10.07
CA ASP A 126 9.03 3.55 9.13
C ASP A 126 9.90 4.81 9.24
N ARG A 127 9.72 5.63 10.29
CA ARG A 127 10.48 6.89 10.45
C ARG A 127 11.97 6.70 10.73
N ALA A 128 12.36 5.58 11.34
CA ALA A 128 13.75 5.29 11.71
C ALA A 128 14.55 4.75 10.51
N ILE A 129 14.61 5.52 9.43
CA ILE A 129 15.45 5.25 8.25
C ILE A 129 16.70 6.12 8.28
N ASP A 130 17.81 5.56 7.84
CA ASP A 130 19.09 6.24 7.69
C ASP A 130 19.89 5.63 6.52
N SER A 131 21.15 6.01 6.34
CA SER A 131 22.01 5.50 5.26
C SER A 131 22.25 3.99 5.32
N ASP A 132 22.09 3.36 6.48
CA ASP A 132 22.35 1.94 6.72
C ASP A 132 21.07 1.12 6.94
N HIS A 133 19.91 1.78 7.07
CA HIS A 133 18.62 1.16 7.37
C HIS A 133 17.55 1.58 6.37
N ALA A 134 17.09 0.61 5.59
CA ALA A 134 16.01 0.78 4.63
C ALA A 134 14.64 0.45 5.26
N PRO A 135 13.55 1.14 4.86
CA PRO A 135 12.22 0.88 5.42
C PRO A 135 11.67 -0.46 4.92
N ILE A 136 11.10 -1.26 5.81
CA ILE A 136 10.27 -2.40 5.39
C ILE A 136 9.00 -1.80 4.75
N PRO A 137 8.57 -2.22 3.54
CA PRO A 137 7.32 -1.75 2.96
C PRO A 137 6.17 -1.88 3.95
N SER A 138 5.41 -0.80 4.16
CA SER A 138 4.46 -0.72 5.29
C SER A 138 3.40 -1.81 5.23
N LEU A 139 2.96 -2.17 4.03
CA LEU A 139 2.02 -3.26 3.76
C LEU A 139 2.59 -4.62 4.20
N LEU A 140 3.86 -4.90 3.89
CA LEU A 140 4.51 -6.15 4.28
C LEU A 140 4.74 -6.22 5.79
N ALA A 141 5.19 -5.12 6.40
CA ALA A 141 5.36 -5.04 7.85
C ALA A 141 4.04 -5.30 8.59
N THR A 142 2.97 -4.65 8.14
CA THR A 142 1.63 -4.79 8.73
C THR A 142 1.11 -6.21 8.60
N ALA A 143 1.14 -6.79 7.39
CA ALA A 143 0.64 -8.13 7.14
C ALA A 143 1.46 -9.19 7.91
N ALA A 144 2.78 -9.05 7.93
CA ALA A 144 3.67 -9.94 8.68
C ALA A 144 3.33 -9.99 10.17
N VAL A 145 3.20 -8.82 10.81
CA VAL A 145 2.83 -8.71 12.23
C VAL A 145 1.41 -9.22 12.45
N HIS A 146 0.45 -8.82 11.61
CA HIS A 146 -0.94 -9.25 11.72
C HIS A 146 -1.08 -10.78 11.71
N HIS A 147 -0.53 -11.45 10.69
CA HIS A 147 -0.59 -12.91 10.58
C HIS A 147 0.25 -13.63 11.62
N HIS A 148 1.39 -13.07 12.02
CA HIS A 148 2.20 -13.64 13.10
C HIS A 148 1.46 -13.63 14.44
N LEU A 149 0.84 -12.51 14.80
CA LEU A 149 0.03 -12.40 16.02
C LEU A 149 -1.22 -13.29 15.96
N ILE A 150 -1.84 -13.49 14.78
CA ILE A 150 -2.94 -14.47 14.63
C ILE A 150 -2.46 -15.87 14.96
N ARG A 151 -1.33 -16.31 14.36
CA ARG A 151 -0.77 -17.65 14.60
C ARG A 151 -0.39 -17.89 16.06
N LYS A 152 -0.06 -16.83 16.79
CA LYS A 152 0.26 -16.86 18.22
C LYS A 152 -0.95 -16.69 19.14
N GLY A 153 -2.13 -16.35 18.62
CA GLY A 153 -3.34 -16.11 19.41
C GLY A 153 -3.40 -14.73 20.09
N TYR A 154 -2.52 -13.79 19.70
CA TYR A 154 -2.40 -12.46 20.31
C TYR A 154 -3.13 -11.35 19.55
N ARG A 155 -3.55 -11.57 18.29
CA ARG A 155 -4.08 -10.48 17.45
C ARG A 155 -5.34 -9.80 18.01
N SER A 156 -6.19 -10.50 18.76
CA SER A 156 -7.38 -9.91 19.37
C SER A 156 -7.09 -8.94 20.51
N GLN A 157 -5.89 -9.00 21.10
CA GLN A 157 -5.50 -8.23 22.28
C GLN A 157 -4.95 -6.85 21.92
N VAL A 158 -4.59 -6.63 20.63
CA VAL A 158 -3.90 -5.40 20.21
C VAL A 158 -4.48 -4.76 18.96
N GLY A 159 -4.52 -3.43 18.96
CA GLY A 159 -4.71 -2.61 17.76
C GLY A 159 -3.39 -2.42 17.00
N LEU A 160 -3.42 -2.46 15.66
CA LEU A 160 -2.24 -2.19 14.83
C LEU A 160 -2.40 -0.84 14.15
N ILE A 161 -1.58 0.14 14.51
CA ILE A 161 -1.55 1.45 13.87
C ILE A 161 -0.29 1.54 13.01
N VAL A 162 -0.41 2.09 11.81
CA VAL A 162 0.69 2.18 10.85
C VAL A 162 1.06 3.64 10.61
N GLU A 163 2.24 4.05 11.03
CA GLU A 163 2.85 5.32 10.64
C GLU A 163 3.80 5.06 9.47
N ALA A 164 3.43 5.54 8.29
CA ALA A 164 4.12 5.17 7.05
C ALA A 164 4.30 6.36 6.10
N GLY A 165 5.47 6.42 5.49
CA GLY A 165 5.84 7.39 4.46
C GLY A 165 5.45 6.94 3.04
N ASP A 166 5.27 5.63 2.82
CA ASP A 166 4.90 5.04 1.53
C ASP A 166 3.37 5.06 1.23
N VAL A 167 2.58 5.72 2.07
CA VAL A 167 1.11 5.76 1.95
C VAL A 167 0.62 7.13 1.52
N TRP A 168 0.07 7.22 0.30
CA TRP A 168 -0.53 8.46 -0.21
C TRP A 168 -1.79 8.27 -1.06
N GLU A 169 -2.04 7.08 -1.64
CA GLU A 169 -3.23 6.78 -2.44
C GLU A 169 -4.25 5.96 -1.68
N VAL A 170 -5.53 6.11 -2.02
CA VAL A 170 -6.67 5.34 -1.46
C VAL A 170 -6.39 3.84 -1.46
N HIS A 171 -5.76 3.33 -2.52
CA HIS A 171 -5.44 1.91 -2.65
C HIS A 171 -4.43 1.43 -1.58
N HIS A 172 -3.49 2.29 -1.16
CA HIS A 172 -2.50 1.96 -0.14
C HIS A 172 -3.18 1.77 1.21
N PHE A 173 -4.08 2.69 1.58
CA PHE A 173 -4.91 2.57 2.79
C PHE A 173 -5.78 1.31 2.74
N ALA A 174 -6.45 1.05 1.61
CA ALA A 174 -7.29 -0.14 1.47
C ALA A 174 -6.49 -1.43 1.66
N CYS A 175 -5.28 -1.53 1.09
CA CYS A 175 -4.40 -2.68 1.31
C CYS A 175 -4.04 -2.81 2.80
N LEU A 176 -3.56 -1.75 3.44
CA LEU A 176 -3.17 -1.79 4.86
C LEU A 176 -4.32 -2.24 5.77
N ILE A 177 -5.52 -1.68 5.57
CA ILE A 177 -6.71 -2.08 6.34
C ILE A 177 -7.07 -3.54 6.05
N GLY A 178 -7.09 -3.93 4.77
CA GLY A 178 -7.41 -5.29 4.34
C GLY A 178 -6.44 -6.36 4.87
N PHE A 179 -5.22 -5.96 5.24
CA PHE A 179 -4.19 -6.82 5.86
C PHE A 179 -3.96 -6.53 7.35
N GLY A 180 -4.90 -5.86 8.01
CA GLY A 180 -5.01 -5.86 9.46
C GLY A 180 -4.61 -4.57 10.18
N ALA A 181 -4.36 -3.46 9.47
CA ALA A 181 -4.22 -2.15 10.09
C ALA A 181 -5.56 -1.65 10.63
N THR A 182 -5.56 -1.17 11.88
CA THR A 182 -6.70 -0.50 12.52
C THR A 182 -6.77 0.98 12.09
N ALA A 183 -5.62 1.66 12.06
CA ALA A 183 -5.52 3.05 11.65
C ALA A 183 -4.17 3.33 10.99
N ILE A 184 -4.10 4.38 10.18
CA ILE A 184 -2.94 4.72 9.36
C ILE A 184 -2.65 6.22 9.47
N ASN A 185 -1.42 6.57 9.81
CA ASN A 185 -0.89 7.94 9.73
C ASN A 185 0.03 8.08 8.51
N PRO A 186 -0.44 8.71 7.42
CA PRO A 186 0.34 8.94 6.20
C PRO A 186 1.23 10.20 6.36
N TYR A 187 2.18 10.16 7.30
CA TYR A 187 2.88 11.37 7.75
C TYR A 187 3.62 12.10 6.64
N LEU A 188 4.18 11.38 5.67
CA LEU A 188 4.94 11.97 4.58
C LEU A 188 4.01 12.68 3.61
N ALA A 189 2.86 12.07 3.24
CA ALA A 189 1.85 12.70 2.41
C ALA A 189 1.33 14.01 3.03
N LEU A 190 1.06 14.00 4.34
CA LEU A 190 0.62 15.20 5.07
C LEU A 190 1.71 16.27 5.15
N SER A 191 2.98 15.86 5.27
CA SER A 191 4.13 16.77 5.24
C SER A 191 4.31 17.39 3.85
N THR A 192 4.16 16.60 2.78
CA THR A 192 4.23 17.07 1.39
C THR A 192 3.16 18.11 1.10
N ILE A 193 1.92 17.91 1.57
CA ILE A 193 0.84 18.92 1.40
C ILE A 193 1.21 20.25 2.07
N ARG A 194 1.78 20.20 3.28
CA ARG A 194 2.26 21.39 3.99
C ARG A 194 3.38 22.07 3.21
N ASP A 195 4.36 21.30 2.75
CA ASP A 195 5.51 21.82 2.03
C ASP A 195 5.13 22.46 0.70
N MET A 196 4.26 21.81 -0.09
CA MET A 196 3.73 22.37 -1.35
C MET A 196 2.96 23.68 -1.13
N LYS A 197 2.29 23.84 0.02
CA LYS A 197 1.63 25.11 0.36
C LYS A 197 2.66 26.18 0.74
N ASN A 198 3.65 25.83 1.54
CA ASN A 198 4.69 26.76 2.01
C ASN A 198 5.63 27.22 0.89
N SER A 199 5.91 26.36 -0.08
CA SER A 199 6.74 26.66 -1.26
C SER A 199 5.98 27.39 -2.38
N GLY A 200 4.68 27.64 -2.20
CA GLY A 200 3.86 28.35 -3.19
C GLY A 200 3.43 27.51 -4.40
N LEU A 201 3.68 26.20 -4.41
CA LEU A 201 3.22 25.29 -5.47
C LEU A 201 1.69 25.16 -5.51
N LEU A 202 1.02 25.31 -4.37
CA LEU A 202 -0.45 25.29 -4.26
C LEU A 202 -1.01 26.72 -4.19
N VAL A 203 -1.53 27.19 -5.33
CA VAL A 203 -2.21 28.49 -5.45
C VAL A 203 -3.66 28.36 -4.97
N THR A 204 -3.88 28.63 -3.68
CA THR A 204 -5.19 28.57 -3.03
C THR A 204 -5.20 29.41 -1.75
N ASP A 205 -6.34 29.97 -1.38
CA ASP A 205 -6.50 30.73 -0.13
C ASP A 205 -6.61 29.83 1.11
N LEU A 206 -6.73 28.50 0.91
CA LEU A 206 -6.86 27.55 2.00
C LEU A 206 -5.54 27.40 2.79
N GLY A 207 -5.66 27.40 4.12
CA GLY A 207 -4.55 27.10 5.02
C GLY A 207 -4.14 25.62 5.01
N PRO A 208 -2.92 25.28 5.48
CA PRO A 208 -2.36 23.92 5.40
C PRO A 208 -3.21 22.88 6.14
N ASP A 209 -3.85 23.24 7.24
CA ASP A 209 -4.68 22.29 7.99
C ASP A 209 -6.01 21.99 7.29
N GLN A 210 -6.56 22.96 6.56
CA GLN A 210 -7.74 22.70 5.72
C GLN A 210 -7.39 21.81 4.53
N LEU A 211 -6.20 21.99 3.93
CA LEU A 211 -5.72 21.13 2.86
C LEU A 211 -5.54 19.67 3.32
N LYS A 212 -4.97 19.46 4.51
CA LYS A 212 -4.88 18.12 5.12
C LYS A 212 -6.26 17.52 5.37
N LYS A 213 -7.22 18.29 5.88
CA LYS A 213 -8.61 17.83 6.08
C LYS A 213 -9.26 17.41 4.76
N ASN A 214 -9.04 18.16 3.68
CA ASN A 214 -9.55 17.81 2.35
C ASN A 214 -8.93 16.50 1.84
N TYR A 215 -7.62 16.31 2.04
CA TYR A 215 -6.95 15.06 1.70
C TYR A 215 -7.53 13.87 2.49
N VAL A 216 -7.65 14.00 3.81
CA VAL A 216 -8.24 12.96 4.68
C VAL A 216 -9.67 12.64 4.22
N LYS A 217 -10.48 13.66 3.94
CA LYS A 217 -11.85 13.48 3.43
C LYS A 217 -11.87 12.70 2.12
N ALA A 218 -11.01 13.06 1.16
CA ALA A 218 -10.92 12.37 -0.13
C ALA A 218 -10.49 10.91 0.02
N VAL A 219 -9.55 10.62 0.93
CA VAL A 219 -9.16 9.24 1.26
C VAL A 219 -10.32 8.47 1.86
N CYS A 220 -11.05 9.05 2.82
CA CYS A 220 -12.20 8.43 3.45
C CYS A 220 -13.32 8.12 2.45
N GLU A 221 -13.68 9.06 1.57
CA GLU A 221 -14.65 8.82 0.49
C GLU A 221 -14.16 7.76 -0.50
N GLY A 222 -12.86 7.77 -0.79
CA GLY A 222 -12.22 6.72 -1.60
C GLY A 222 -12.32 5.34 -0.97
N LEU A 223 -12.10 5.21 0.34
CA LEU A 223 -12.22 3.94 1.07
C LEU A 223 -13.64 3.40 1.02
N LEU A 224 -14.65 4.25 1.24
CA LEU A 224 -16.05 3.87 1.11
C LEU A 224 -16.35 3.34 -0.29
N LYS A 225 -15.84 3.99 -1.34
CA LYS A 225 -15.94 3.49 -2.71
C LYS A 225 -15.27 2.13 -2.89
N VAL A 226 -14.14 1.86 -2.23
CA VAL A 226 -13.50 0.54 -2.30
C VAL A 226 -14.36 -0.52 -1.61
N PHE A 227 -14.91 -0.23 -0.43
CA PHE A 227 -15.73 -1.19 0.33
C PHE A 227 -17.03 -1.51 -0.40
N SER A 228 -17.63 -0.49 -1.02
CA SER A 228 -18.90 -0.60 -1.72
C SER A 228 -18.83 -1.52 -2.93
N LYS A 229 -17.67 -1.67 -3.60
CA LYS A 229 -17.46 -2.62 -4.72
C LYS A 229 -17.76 -4.07 -4.37
N MET A 230 -17.65 -4.42 -3.09
CA MET A 230 -17.92 -5.76 -2.57
C MET A 230 -19.17 -5.79 -1.68
N GLY A 231 -19.92 -4.68 -1.63
CA GLY A 231 -21.08 -4.55 -0.76
C GLY A 231 -20.75 -4.54 0.73
N ILE A 232 -19.53 -4.15 1.10
CA ILE A 232 -19.13 -4.05 2.52
C ILE A 232 -19.47 -2.66 3.04
N SER A 233 -20.23 -2.58 4.13
CA SER A 233 -20.68 -1.31 4.69
C SER A 233 -19.75 -0.74 5.77
N THR A 234 -19.03 -1.56 6.51
CA THR A 234 -18.25 -1.12 7.68
C THR A 234 -16.76 -1.42 7.53
N LEU A 235 -15.92 -0.50 8.03
CA LEU A 235 -14.47 -0.68 8.07
C LEU A 235 -14.06 -1.92 8.88
N GLN A 236 -14.74 -2.19 10.00
CA GLN A 236 -14.46 -3.35 10.84
C GLN A 236 -14.61 -4.67 10.09
N SER A 237 -15.60 -4.79 9.22
CA SER A 237 -15.78 -5.99 8.37
C SER A 237 -14.76 -6.06 7.23
N TYR A 238 -14.23 -4.92 6.78
CA TYR A 238 -13.19 -4.89 5.75
C TYR A 238 -11.79 -5.19 6.33
N GLN A 239 -11.56 -4.84 7.59
CA GLN A 239 -10.27 -5.02 8.26
C GLN A 239 -9.89 -6.49 8.34
N GLY A 240 -8.73 -6.85 7.76
CA GLY A 240 -8.24 -8.23 7.72
C GLY A 240 -9.00 -9.16 6.76
N ALA A 241 -9.97 -8.66 5.99
CA ALA A 241 -10.77 -9.49 5.07
C ALA A 241 -10.04 -9.88 3.78
N GLN A 242 -8.86 -9.29 3.52
CA GLN A 242 -8.01 -9.61 2.36
C GLN A 242 -8.75 -9.64 1.01
N ILE A 243 -9.54 -8.59 0.72
CA ILE A 243 -10.34 -8.51 -0.51
C ILE A 243 -9.50 -8.09 -1.73
N PHE A 244 -8.40 -8.82 -1.94
CA PHE A 244 -7.39 -8.58 -2.95
C PHE A 244 -6.92 -9.89 -3.58
N GLU A 245 -6.59 -9.81 -4.87
CA GLU A 245 -5.83 -10.83 -5.58
C GLU A 245 -4.40 -10.33 -5.79
N ILE A 246 -3.43 -11.15 -5.41
CA ILE A 246 -2.01 -10.87 -5.53
C ILE A 246 -1.50 -11.42 -6.86
N LEU A 247 -0.91 -10.56 -7.68
CA LEU A 247 -0.36 -10.90 -8.99
C LEU A 247 1.14 -10.59 -9.05
N GLY A 248 1.96 -11.65 -9.15
CA GLY A 248 3.41 -11.53 -9.36
C GLY A 248 4.25 -11.50 -8.08
N ILE A 249 3.73 -12.02 -6.97
CA ILE A 249 4.50 -12.29 -5.75
C ILE A 249 4.60 -13.80 -5.57
N GLU A 250 5.75 -14.28 -5.16
CA GLU A 250 6.01 -15.70 -4.97
C GLU A 250 5.12 -16.32 -3.89
N ASN A 251 4.61 -17.53 -4.14
CA ASN A 251 3.64 -18.20 -3.27
C ASN A 251 4.16 -18.37 -1.85
N ALA A 252 5.44 -18.70 -1.66
CA ALA A 252 6.04 -18.84 -0.34
C ALA A 252 5.96 -17.53 0.49
N VAL A 253 6.04 -16.37 -0.16
CA VAL A 253 5.89 -15.07 0.50
C VAL A 253 4.43 -14.81 0.86
N VAL A 254 3.51 -15.13 -0.06
CA VAL A 254 2.07 -14.99 0.15
C VAL A 254 1.60 -15.88 1.30
N GLU A 255 1.97 -17.15 1.30
CA GLU A 255 1.60 -18.10 2.35
C GLU A 255 2.10 -17.67 3.74
N GLN A 256 3.32 -17.13 3.81
CA GLN A 256 3.92 -16.75 5.08
C GLN A 256 3.39 -15.42 5.64
N TYR A 257 3.27 -14.39 4.80
CA TYR A 257 3.02 -13.01 5.23
C TYR A 257 1.63 -12.46 4.85
N PHE A 258 0.97 -13.04 3.85
CA PHE A 258 -0.36 -12.64 3.37
C PHE A 258 -1.32 -13.84 3.36
N THR A 259 -1.20 -14.69 4.39
CA THR A 259 -1.84 -16.02 4.46
C THR A 259 -3.34 -15.92 4.16
N GLY A 260 -3.83 -16.69 3.18
CA GLY A 260 -5.23 -16.70 2.77
C GLY A 260 -5.54 -15.87 1.52
N ALA A 261 -4.65 -14.96 1.12
CA ALA A 261 -4.82 -14.18 -0.10
C ALA A 261 -4.62 -15.05 -1.35
N ILE A 262 -5.39 -14.76 -2.39
CA ILE A 262 -5.32 -15.49 -3.67
C ILE A 262 -4.09 -15.00 -4.44
N SER A 263 -3.22 -15.92 -4.85
CA SER A 263 -2.20 -15.66 -5.86
C SER A 263 -2.11 -16.81 -6.84
N ARG A 264 -2.29 -16.50 -8.14
CA ARG A 264 -2.25 -17.50 -9.23
C ARG A 264 -0.97 -17.44 -10.05
N ILE A 265 -0.25 -16.33 -9.95
CA ILE A 265 0.94 -16.05 -10.74
C ILE A 265 2.01 -15.64 -9.72
N GLY A 266 2.98 -16.54 -9.53
CA GLY A 266 4.17 -16.30 -8.71
C GLY A 266 5.11 -15.27 -9.34
N GLY A 267 6.26 -15.04 -8.72
CA GLY A 267 7.21 -14.05 -9.21
C GLY A 267 8.14 -13.54 -8.12
N LEU A 268 7.83 -12.36 -7.58
CA LEU A 268 8.74 -11.64 -6.70
C LEU A 268 8.88 -12.35 -5.34
N ASP A 269 10.10 -12.73 -5.00
CA ASP A 269 10.48 -13.25 -3.69
C ASP A 269 10.81 -12.12 -2.70
N LEU A 270 11.10 -12.46 -1.43
CA LEU A 270 11.47 -11.46 -0.42
C LEU A 270 12.71 -10.65 -0.82
N ASP A 271 13.72 -11.29 -1.41
CA ASP A 271 14.94 -10.61 -1.81
C ASP A 271 14.70 -9.67 -3.01
N GLY A 272 13.76 -10.01 -3.89
CA GLY A 272 13.24 -9.14 -4.93
C GLY A 272 12.53 -7.90 -4.37
N ILE A 273 11.64 -8.07 -3.38
CA ILE A 273 11.02 -6.94 -2.67
C ILE A 273 12.08 -6.07 -2.00
N ALA A 274 13.06 -6.69 -1.34
CA ALA A 274 14.17 -5.98 -0.71
C ALA A 274 14.95 -5.15 -1.76
N ARG A 275 15.22 -5.72 -2.94
CA ARG A 275 15.90 -5.04 -4.03
C ARG A 275 15.13 -3.83 -4.54
N GLU A 276 13.81 -3.92 -4.74
CA GLU A 276 12.99 -2.77 -5.14
C GLU A 276 13.07 -1.62 -4.11
N THR A 277 13.03 -1.95 -2.82
CA THR A 277 13.20 -0.96 -1.74
C THR A 277 14.61 -0.38 -1.72
N LEU A 278 15.64 -1.21 -1.84
CA LEU A 278 17.04 -0.78 -1.82
C LEU A 278 17.37 0.13 -3.01
N THR A 279 16.77 -0.09 -4.18
CA THR A 279 16.94 0.82 -5.33
C THR A 279 16.46 2.23 -5.00
N LYS A 280 15.30 2.36 -4.35
CA LYS A 280 14.76 3.67 -3.93
C LYS A 280 15.58 4.30 -2.80
N HIS A 281 15.99 3.48 -1.83
CA HIS A 281 16.83 3.91 -0.71
C HIS A 281 18.19 4.42 -1.19
N HIS A 282 18.88 3.65 -2.05
CA HIS A 282 20.15 4.04 -2.65
C HIS A 282 20.00 5.33 -3.46
N PHE A 283 18.93 5.48 -4.25
CA PHE A 283 18.68 6.73 -4.99
C PHE A 283 18.54 7.94 -4.05
N ALA A 284 17.90 7.79 -2.89
CA ALA A 284 17.68 8.87 -1.94
C ALA A 284 18.92 9.23 -1.11
N PHE A 285 19.76 8.24 -0.74
CA PHE A 285 20.93 8.43 0.11
C PHE A 285 22.26 8.59 -0.65
N SER A 286 22.29 8.25 -1.95
CA SER A 286 23.42 8.58 -2.81
C SER A 286 23.58 10.09 -2.83
N GLN A 287 24.75 10.61 -2.47
CA GLN A 287 25.04 12.04 -2.61
C GLN A 287 25.38 12.33 -4.09
N PRO A 288 24.49 12.93 -4.90
CA PRO A 288 24.92 13.40 -6.20
C PRO A 288 25.88 14.58 -5.99
N SER A 289 26.95 14.62 -6.79
CA SER A 289 27.89 15.76 -6.87
C SER A 289 27.22 17.06 -7.34
N THR A 290 25.97 16.98 -7.82
CA THR A 290 25.10 18.12 -8.14
C THR A 290 23.78 18.01 -7.38
N PRO A 291 23.36 19.03 -6.60
CA PRO A 291 22.14 19.01 -5.80
C PRO A 291 20.88 19.16 -6.66
N ASN A 292 20.54 18.13 -7.44
CA ASN A 292 19.27 18.10 -8.17
C ASN A 292 18.21 17.41 -7.29
N HIS A 293 17.54 18.21 -6.45
CA HIS A 293 16.57 17.74 -5.44
C HIS A 293 15.17 17.42 -6.02
N SER A 294 15.04 17.27 -7.34
CA SER A 294 13.75 17.02 -7.98
C SER A 294 13.45 15.53 -8.09
N LEU A 295 12.21 15.14 -7.80
CA LEU A 295 11.73 13.79 -8.07
C LEU A 295 11.74 13.49 -9.58
N PRO A 296 11.98 12.25 -10.00
CA PRO A 296 11.93 11.89 -11.41
C PRO A 296 10.52 12.15 -11.96
N GLY A 297 10.44 12.56 -13.23
CA GLY A 297 9.16 12.91 -13.88
C GLY A 297 8.16 11.75 -13.96
N GLY A 298 8.59 10.52 -13.67
CA GLY A 298 7.76 9.32 -13.66
C GLY A 298 7.19 8.99 -15.03
N GLY A 299 6.04 8.33 -15.04
CA GLY A 299 5.35 7.96 -16.27
C GLY A 299 4.29 6.89 -16.04
N LEU A 300 3.77 6.75 -14.82
CA LEU A 300 2.82 5.69 -14.47
C LEU A 300 1.44 5.96 -15.08
N TYR A 301 0.92 7.18 -14.89
CA TYR A 301 -0.42 7.56 -15.32
C TYR A 301 -0.50 8.04 -16.77
N GLN A 302 0.59 8.61 -17.28
CA GLN A 302 0.66 9.17 -18.61
C GLN A 302 2.03 8.84 -19.22
N TRP A 303 2.04 8.55 -20.52
CA TRP A 303 3.28 8.36 -21.27
C TRP A 303 4.17 9.60 -21.19
N LYS A 304 5.46 9.37 -20.95
CA LYS A 304 6.53 10.36 -21.02
C LYS A 304 7.72 9.75 -21.75
N PRO A 305 8.56 10.55 -22.46
CA PRO A 305 9.70 10.02 -23.21
C PRO A 305 10.67 9.16 -22.37
N ASN A 306 10.94 9.56 -21.12
CA ASN A 306 11.83 8.85 -20.18
C ASN A 306 11.04 8.21 -19.03
N GLY A 307 9.78 7.84 -19.28
CA GLY A 307 8.89 7.26 -18.28
C GLY A 307 8.75 5.74 -18.40
N ILE A 308 7.88 5.18 -17.56
CA ILE A 308 7.45 3.78 -17.66
C ILE A 308 6.89 3.53 -19.06
N PRO A 309 7.19 2.39 -19.71
CA PRO A 309 6.67 2.08 -21.04
C PRO A 309 5.14 1.93 -21.04
N HIS A 310 4.50 2.53 -22.05
CA HIS A 310 3.05 2.39 -22.31
C HIS A 310 2.81 1.62 -23.60
N LEU A 311 1.79 0.76 -23.57
CA LEU A 311 1.28 0.07 -24.75
C LEU A 311 0.86 1.06 -25.84
N TRP A 312 0.16 2.11 -25.41
CA TRP A 312 -0.26 3.22 -26.24
C TRP A 312 0.71 4.39 -26.07
N ASN A 313 1.44 4.68 -27.14
CA ASN A 313 2.40 5.79 -27.18
C ASN A 313 2.21 6.57 -28.49
N PRO A 314 2.81 7.77 -28.63
CA PRO A 314 2.59 8.59 -29.81
C PRO A 314 2.88 7.87 -31.13
N GLN A 315 3.89 7.01 -31.17
CA GLN A 315 4.28 6.25 -32.35
C GLN A 315 3.24 5.18 -32.72
N THR A 316 2.79 4.38 -31.75
CA THR A 316 1.79 3.32 -32.00
C THR A 316 0.45 3.92 -32.40
N ILE A 317 0.04 5.03 -31.78
CA ILE A 317 -1.20 5.74 -32.13
C ILE A 317 -1.11 6.34 -33.54
N HIS A 318 0.00 7.00 -33.88
CA HIS A 318 0.18 7.62 -35.19
C HIS A 318 0.11 6.59 -36.32
N LEU A 319 0.81 5.47 -36.19
CA LEU A 319 0.80 4.41 -37.20
C LEU A 319 -0.60 3.80 -37.38
N LEU A 320 -1.34 3.59 -36.30
CA LEU A 320 -2.71 3.08 -36.38
C LEU A 320 -3.65 4.07 -37.09
N GLN A 321 -3.55 5.35 -36.76
CA GLN A 321 -4.33 6.42 -37.42
C GLN A 321 -4.00 6.54 -38.91
N GLN A 322 -2.72 6.46 -39.28
CA GLN A 322 -2.28 6.53 -40.67
C GLN A 322 -2.75 5.30 -41.47
N ALA A 323 -2.58 4.10 -40.91
CA ALA A 323 -3.01 2.86 -41.54
C ALA A 323 -4.53 2.87 -41.82
N THR A 324 -5.33 3.30 -40.84
CA THR A 324 -6.79 3.33 -40.97
C THR A 324 -7.30 4.43 -41.89
N ARG A 325 -6.71 5.63 -41.86
CA ARG A 325 -7.12 6.74 -42.75
C ARG A 325 -6.78 6.46 -44.22
N ASN A 326 -5.63 5.86 -44.48
CA ASN A 326 -5.14 5.64 -45.84
C ASN A 326 -5.50 4.25 -46.38
N ASN A 327 -6.14 3.41 -45.57
CA ASN A 327 -6.38 1.99 -45.87
C ASN A 327 -5.10 1.24 -46.28
N ASP A 328 -4.00 1.51 -45.56
CA ASP A 328 -2.67 0.99 -45.86
C ASP A 328 -2.30 -0.17 -44.92
N TYR A 329 -2.32 -1.38 -45.49
CA TYR A 329 -1.99 -2.61 -44.79
C TYR A 329 -0.51 -2.72 -44.39
N ASP A 330 0.41 -2.13 -45.16
CA ASP A 330 1.84 -2.17 -44.82
C ASP A 330 2.14 -1.30 -43.59
N THR A 331 1.50 -0.13 -43.50
CA THR A 331 1.56 0.70 -42.28
C THR A 331 0.91 -0.03 -41.09
N TYR A 332 -0.20 -0.75 -41.30
CA TYR A 332 -0.78 -1.58 -40.24
C TYR A 332 0.18 -2.68 -39.77
N LYS A 333 0.87 -3.37 -40.69
CA LYS A 333 1.87 -4.39 -40.31
C LYS A 333 3.02 -3.80 -39.47
N ARG A 334 3.43 -2.56 -39.73
CA ARG A 334 4.41 -1.85 -38.88
C ARG A 334 3.86 -1.58 -37.48
N TYR A 335 2.63 -1.09 -37.36
CA TYR A 335 1.94 -0.93 -36.08
C TYR A 335 1.85 -2.27 -35.32
N ALA A 336 1.37 -3.33 -35.98
CA ALA A 336 1.20 -4.65 -35.38
C ALA A 336 2.55 -5.21 -34.90
N ARG A 337 3.64 -4.97 -35.64
CA ARG A 337 4.99 -5.36 -35.22
C ARG A 337 5.40 -4.67 -33.91
N LEU A 338 5.18 -3.36 -33.78
CA LEU A 338 5.48 -2.63 -32.53
C LEU A 338 4.64 -3.11 -31.35
N ILE A 339 3.37 -3.46 -31.58
CA ILE A 339 2.49 -3.97 -30.51
C ILE A 339 2.81 -5.43 -30.16
N ASN A 340 3.27 -6.25 -31.10
CA ASN A 340 3.49 -7.67 -30.85
C ASN A 340 4.91 -7.97 -30.37
N HIS A 341 5.94 -7.27 -30.86
CA HIS A 341 7.33 -7.46 -30.44
C HIS A 341 7.69 -6.61 -29.21
N GLN A 342 6.80 -6.60 -28.21
CA GLN A 342 7.01 -5.94 -26.92
C GLN A 342 8.13 -6.57 -26.11
N GLU A 343 8.36 -7.88 -26.29
CA GLU A 343 9.41 -8.64 -25.61
C GLU A 343 10.81 -8.03 -25.79
N GLN A 344 11.05 -7.35 -26.92
CA GLN A 344 12.33 -6.73 -27.25
C GLN A 344 12.51 -5.33 -26.65
N THR A 345 11.46 -4.71 -26.09
CA THR A 345 11.50 -3.32 -25.59
C THR A 345 11.05 -3.21 -24.14
N ALA A 346 9.90 -3.80 -23.78
CA ALA A 346 9.44 -3.98 -22.40
C ALA A 346 8.22 -4.91 -22.38
N ALA A 347 8.25 -5.95 -21.55
CA ALA A 347 7.07 -6.78 -21.31
C ALA A 347 6.01 -5.96 -20.54
N ILE A 348 4.83 -5.75 -21.13
CA ILE A 348 3.76 -4.95 -20.49
C ILE A 348 2.63 -5.85 -19.99
N THR A 349 2.37 -6.95 -20.71
CA THR A 349 1.21 -7.82 -20.55
C THR A 349 1.61 -9.29 -20.38
N LEU A 350 0.78 -10.11 -19.73
CA LEU A 350 1.07 -11.54 -19.57
C LEU A 350 1.18 -12.28 -20.91
N ARG A 351 0.37 -11.91 -21.90
CA ARG A 351 0.43 -12.51 -23.24
C ARG A 351 1.77 -12.27 -23.94
N SER A 352 2.52 -11.23 -23.56
CA SER A 352 3.88 -10.99 -24.06
C SER A 352 4.94 -11.87 -23.39
N GLN A 353 4.53 -12.90 -22.66
CA GLN A 353 5.41 -13.95 -22.13
C GLN A 353 5.08 -15.30 -22.78
N LEU A 354 4.19 -15.32 -23.77
CA LEU A 354 3.73 -16.51 -24.46
C LEU A 354 4.19 -16.45 -25.91
N GLN A 355 4.77 -17.54 -26.40
CA GLN A 355 5.14 -17.70 -27.80
C GLN A 355 4.25 -18.75 -28.47
N PHE A 356 3.96 -18.55 -29.75
CA PHE A 356 3.30 -19.58 -30.55
C PHE A 356 4.28 -20.71 -30.80
N GLN A 357 3.86 -21.94 -30.53
CA GLN A 357 4.53 -23.13 -30.98
C GLN A 357 3.84 -23.59 -32.28
N PRO A 358 4.36 -23.24 -33.46
CA PRO A 358 3.85 -23.81 -34.70
C PRO A 358 4.12 -25.32 -34.71
N ASN A 359 3.13 -26.08 -35.17
CA ASN A 359 3.26 -27.52 -35.40
C ASN A 359 4.23 -27.82 -36.54
#